data_AF-A0A963RQP1-F1
#
_entry.id   AF-A0A963RQP1-F1
#
_cell.length_a   1.000
_cell.length_b   1.000
_cell.length_c   1.000
_cell.angle_alpha   90.00
_cell.angle_beta   90.00
_cell.angle_gamma   90.00
#
_symmetry.space_group_name_H-M   'P 1'
#
loop_
_entity.id
_entity.type
_entity.pdbx_description
1 polymer ?
#
loop_
_entity_poly.entity_id
_entity_poly.type
_entity_poly.pdbx_seq_one_letter_code
_entity_poly.pdbx_strand_id
1 'polypeptide(L)'
;YTGVSGDDYEFWNILTNTPVAEDSLAWALGRYNAGLQELASGGYTPTAWETPHYQGSALASKAAAQTFAKTYQRVVYYTADTPNFNAAVEKDFAVGQIFPYPIKTDYYGQRVLPESLGNIEYDISAIDPTSNYNYTWQTIVTNAQYVKTVRGGYASFFFHPFWLESDLGVPGLADFKSLIQGVNNLGFTWTVPSRIN
;
A
#
# COMPACT_ATOMS: atom_id res chain seq x y z
N TYR A 1 -15.18 -8.52 -3.10
CA TYR A 1 -14.87 -7.51 -4.11
C TYR A 1 -16.15 -7.08 -4.78
N THR A 2 -16.45 -5.80 -4.67
CA THR A 2 -17.80 -5.21 -4.86
C THR A 2 -17.89 -4.29 -6.08
N GLY A 3 -16.76 -3.96 -6.71
CA GLY A 3 -16.64 -2.91 -7.73
C GLY A 3 -16.79 -1.49 -7.18
N VAL A 4 -16.87 -1.35 -5.86
CA VAL A 4 -17.03 -0.06 -5.18
C VAL A 4 -15.65 0.55 -4.96
N SER A 5 -15.54 1.85 -5.24
CA SER A 5 -14.26 2.53 -5.08
C SER A 5 -13.86 2.61 -3.61
N GLY A 6 -12.60 2.28 -3.33
CA GLY A 6 -12.07 2.19 -1.96
C GLY A 6 -12.19 0.82 -1.30
N ASP A 7 -13.03 -0.09 -1.81
CA ASP A 7 -13.15 -1.47 -1.30
C ASP A 7 -12.25 -2.46 -2.07
N ASP A 8 -12.04 -2.16 -3.36
CA ASP A 8 -11.37 -3.05 -4.30
C ASP A 8 -9.94 -2.59 -4.63
N TYR A 9 -9.29 -3.35 -5.49
CA TYR A 9 -7.89 -3.16 -5.88
C TYR A 9 -7.70 -2.05 -6.92
N GLU A 10 -8.79 -1.58 -7.54
CA GLU A 10 -8.90 -0.43 -8.47
C GLU A 10 -8.13 -0.52 -9.80
N PHE A 11 -6.91 -1.06 -9.77
CA PHE A 11 -5.97 -1.20 -10.90
C PHE A 11 -5.64 -2.68 -11.18
N TRP A 12 -6.36 -3.60 -10.52
CA TRP A 12 -6.20 -5.03 -10.67
C TRP A 12 -7.55 -5.75 -10.50
N ASN A 13 -7.85 -6.71 -11.38
CA ASN A 13 -8.97 -7.62 -11.17
C ASN A 13 -8.50 -8.81 -10.35
N ILE A 14 -8.71 -8.73 -9.04
CA ILE A 14 -8.30 -9.76 -8.09
C ILE A 14 -9.09 -11.08 -8.22
N LEU A 15 -10.32 -11.04 -8.75
CA LEU A 15 -11.15 -12.25 -8.93
C LEU A 15 -10.61 -13.16 -10.04
N THR A 16 -10.16 -12.57 -11.13
CA THR A 16 -9.57 -13.30 -12.26
C THR A 16 -8.04 -13.31 -12.21
N ASN A 17 -7.45 -12.58 -11.25
CA ASN A 17 -6.03 -12.35 -11.09
C ASN A 17 -5.36 -11.84 -12.39
N THR A 18 -5.93 -10.78 -12.96
CA THR A 18 -5.45 -10.15 -14.21
C THR A 18 -5.53 -8.62 -14.09
N PRO A 19 -4.87 -7.85 -14.98
CA PRO A 19 -5.20 -6.44 -15.15
C PRO A 19 -6.69 -6.23 -15.42
N VAL A 20 -7.22 -5.06 -15.06
CA VAL A 20 -8.59 -4.68 -15.42
C VAL A 20 -8.74 -4.56 -16.94
N ALA A 21 -9.97 -4.60 -17.46
CA ALA A 21 -10.21 -4.64 -18.90
C ALA A 21 -9.74 -3.36 -19.62
N GLU A 22 -9.77 -2.22 -18.92
CA GLU A 22 -9.34 -0.91 -19.40
C GLU A 22 -7.83 -0.68 -19.32
N ASP A 23 -7.08 -1.63 -18.72
CA ASP A 23 -5.69 -1.43 -18.34
C ASP A 23 -4.85 -0.99 -19.54
N SER A 24 -4.28 0.20 -19.38
CA SER A 24 -3.35 0.80 -20.31
C SER A 24 -2.63 1.92 -19.59
N LEU A 25 -1.46 2.30 -20.11
CA LEU A 25 -0.72 3.44 -19.57
C LEU A 25 -1.60 4.72 -19.58
N ALA A 26 -2.31 4.96 -20.69
CA ALA A 26 -3.17 6.15 -20.84
C ALA A 26 -4.34 6.15 -19.85
N TRP A 27 -4.98 4.99 -19.63
CA TRP A 27 -6.06 4.86 -18.66
C TRP A 27 -5.59 5.12 -17.23
N ALA A 28 -4.47 4.50 -16.83
CA ALA A 28 -3.91 4.70 -15.49
C ALA A 28 -3.50 6.17 -15.25
N LEU A 29 -2.82 6.80 -16.22
CA LEU A 29 -2.50 8.23 -16.17
C LEU A 29 -3.76 9.09 -16.02
N GLY A 30 -4.83 8.76 -16.76
CA GLY A 30 -6.12 9.44 -16.65
C GLY A 30 -6.69 9.37 -15.23
N ARG A 31 -6.73 8.18 -14.62
CA ARG A 31 -7.20 8.00 -13.24
C ARG A 31 -6.35 8.74 -12.22
N TYR A 32 -5.02 8.68 -12.35
CA TYR A 32 -4.12 9.40 -11.45
C TYR A 32 -4.29 10.92 -11.54
N ASN A 33 -4.39 11.46 -12.75
CA ASN A 33 -4.62 12.90 -12.94
C ASN A 33 -5.99 13.35 -12.40
N ALA A 34 -7.03 12.53 -12.55
CA ALA A 34 -8.33 12.81 -11.95
C ALA A 34 -8.26 12.86 -10.42
N GLY A 35 -7.58 11.89 -9.79
CA GLY A 35 -7.38 11.87 -8.33
C GLY A 35 -6.55 13.07 -7.83
N LEU A 36 -5.50 13.44 -8.57
CA LEU A 36 -4.71 14.65 -8.28
C LEU A 36 -5.56 15.92 -8.38
N GLN A 37 -6.44 16.00 -9.37
CA GLN A 37 -7.35 17.14 -9.54
C GLN A 37 -8.35 17.25 -8.40
N GLU A 38 -8.92 16.13 -7.95
CA GLU A 38 -9.82 16.08 -6.80
C GLU A 38 -9.12 16.54 -5.51
N LEU A 39 -7.90 16.08 -5.26
CA LEU A 39 -7.11 16.55 -4.12
C LEU A 39 -6.80 18.04 -4.22
N ALA A 40 -6.41 18.52 -5.41
CA ALA A 40 -6.09 19.92 -5.64
C ALA A 40 -7.31 20.84 -5.48
N SER A 41 -8.49 20.42 -5.94
CA SER A 41 -9.74 21.18 -5.78
C SER A 41 -10.15 21.29 -4.29
N GLY A 42 -9.81 20.28 -3.49
CA GLY A 42 -9.93 20.28 -2.04
C GLY A 42 -8.83 21.05 -1.30
N GLY A 43 -7.85 21.64 -2.00
CA GLY A 43 -6.73 22.38 -1.40
C GLY A 43 -5.61 21.51 -0.85
N TYR A 44 -5.56 20.23 -1.24
CA TYR A 44 -4.53 19.28 -0.82
C TYR A 44 -3.41 19.16 -1.85
N THR A 45 -2.17 18.98 -1.37
CA THR A 45 -1.03 18.63 -2.22
C THR A 45 -0.53 17.24 -1.82
N PRO A 46 -0.75 16.21 -2.64
CA PRO A 46 -0.32 14.85 -2.32
C PRO A 46 1.20 14.73 -2.30
N THR A 47 1.71 13.96 -1.34
CA THR A 47 3.15 13.74 -1.18
C THR A 47 3.64 12.46 -1.86
N ALA A 48 2.81 11.42 -1.85
CA ALA A 48 3.14 10.11 -2.41
C ALA A 48 1.87 9.40 -2.89
N TRP A 49 2.06 8.42 -3.76
CA TRP A 49 1.02 7.51 -4.23
C TRP A 49 1.10 6.13 -3.56
N GLU A 50 -0.03 5.65 -3.05
CA GLU A 50 -0.21 4.29 -2.57
C GLU A 50 -1.25 3.59 -3.44
N THR A 51 -0.87 2.47 -4.05
CA THR A 51 -1.78 1.66 -4.87
C THR A 51 -2.75 0.96 -3.91
N PRO A 52 -4.07 1.04 -4.14
CA PRO A 52 -5.06 0.33 -3.32
C PRO A 52 -4.71 -1.14 -3.16
N HIS A 53 -4.67 -1.62 -1.91
CA HIS A 53 -4.26 -2.97 -1.54
C HIS A 53 -2.90 -3.43 -2.14
N TYR A 54 -2.02 -2.47 -2.44
CA TYR A 54 -0.67 -2.65 -3.00
C TYR A 54 -0.58 -3.26 -4.41
N GLN A 55 -1.71 -3.52 -5.07
CA GLN A 55 -1.72 -4.34 -6.26
C GLN A 55 -2.38 -3.59 -7.41
N GLY A 56 -1.57 -3.34 -8.44
CA GLY A 56 -1.98 -2.78 -9.72
C GLY A 56 -1.18 -3.43 -10.84
N SER A 57 -1.61 -3.29 -12.08
CA SER A 57 -0.88 -3.81 -13.24
C SER A 57 0.53 -3.20 -13.36
N ALA A 58 1.41 -3.86 -14.12
CA ALA A 58 2.70 -3.31 -14.50
C ALA A 58 2.58 -1.96 -15.22
N LEU A 59 1.55 -1.79 -16.07
CA LEU A 59 1.29 -0.53 -16.77
C LEU A 59 0.86 0.58 -15.81
N ALA A 60 0.05 0.26 -14.80
CA ALA A 60 -0.30 1.20 -13.73
C ALA A 60 0.93 1.61 -12.92
N SER A 61 1.82 0.67 -12.56
CA SER A 61 3.09 1.01 -11.87
C SER A 61 4.01 1.90 -12.71
N LYS A 62 4.11 1.67 -14.03
CA LYS A 62 4.85 2.55 -14.95
C LYS A 62 4.21 3.93 -15.08
N ALA A 63 2.87 4.02 -15.07
CA ALA A 63 2.16 5.30 -15.04
C ALA A 63 2.41 6.04 -13.72
N ALA A 64 2.44 5.34 -12.58
CA ALA A 64 2.68 5.94 -11.28
C ALA A 64 4.05 6.63 -11.22
N ALA A 65 5.09 6.01 -11.82
CA ALA A 65 6.42 6.61 -11.94
C ALA A 65 6.44 7.92 -12.78
N GLN A 66 5.51 8.08 -13.72
CA GLN A 66 5.41 9.29 -14.56
C GLN A 66 4.62 10.41 -13.87
N THR A 67 3.70 10.05 -12.96
CA THR A 67 2.78 11.01 -12.33
C THR A 67 3.26 11.47 -10.97
N PHE A 68 3.85 10.57 -10.16
CA PHE A 68 4.17 10.85 -8.77
C PHE A 68 5.68 10.85 -8.53
N ALA A 69 6.16 11.87 -7.80
CA ALA A 69 7.57 11.94 -7.41
C ALA A 69 7.99 10.82 -6.44
N LYS A 70 7.03 10.27 -5.69
CA LYS A 70 7.23 9.23 -4.68
C LYS A 70 6.01 8.30 -4.66
N THR A 71 6.24 7.02 -4.40
CA THR A 71 5.19 6.06 -4.02
C THR A 71 5.44 5.56 -2.60
N TYR A 72 4.41 5.10 -1.91
CA TYR A 72 4.49 4.50 -0.57
C TYR A 72 3.81 3.14 -0.65
N GLN A 73 4.57 2.05 -0.83
CA GLN A 73 3.99 0.77 -1.27
C GLN A 73 4.82 -0.46 -0.91
N ARG A 74 4.12 -1.60 -0.91
CA ARG A 74 4.66 -2.94 -1.16
C ARG A 74 4.52 -3.30 -2.64
N VAL A 75 5.39 -2.75 -3.48
CA VAL A 75 5.24 -2.85 -4.95
C VAL A 75 5.21 -4.30 -5.41
N VAL A 76 4.28 -4.62 -6.32
CA VAL A 76 4.23 -5.90 -7.02
C VAL A 76 4.91 -5.81 -8.37
N TYR A 77 5.89 -6.68 -8.60
CA TYR A 77 6.64 -6.77 -9.85
C TYR A 77 6.17 -7.96 -10.67
N TYR A 78 6.06 -7.76 -11.98
CA TYR A 78 5.61 -8.77 -12.95
C TYR A 78 6.71 -9.05 -13.96
N THR A 79 6.77 -10.28 -14.47
CA THR A 79 7.69 -10.66 -15.55
C THR A 79 7.28 -10.11 -16.92
N ALA A 80 6.02 -9.68 -17.08
CA ALA A 80 5.48 -9.07 -18.28
C ALA A 80 4.44 -8.01 -17.95
N ASP A 81 4.18 -7.09 -18.90
CA ASP A 81 3.19 -6.02 -18.71
C ASP A 81 1.75 -6.56 -18.64
N THR A 82 1.48 -7.63 -19.40
CA THR A 82 0.23 -8.37 -19.39
C THR A 82 0.54 -9.83 -19.07
N PRO A 83 0.70 -10.19 -17.79
CA PRO A 83 1.20 -11.50 -17.40
C PRO A 83 0.19 -12.62 -17.66
N ASN A 84 0.65 -13.74 -18.21
CA ASN A 84 -0.12 -14.97 -18.30
C ASN A 84 0.32 -15.98 -17.23
N PHE A 85 -0.37 -15.96 -16.08
CA PHE A 85 -0.10 -16.88 -14.97
C PHE A 85 -0.55 -18.33 -15.23
N ASN A 86 -1.38 -18.55 -16.26
CA ASN A 86 -2.01 -19.84 -16.55
C ASN A 86 -1.33 -20.59 -17.73
N ALA A 87 -0.26 -20.05 -18.31
CA ALA A 87 0.46 -20.72 -19.39
C ALA A 87 1.05 -22.05 -18.91
N ALA A 88 1.04 -23.07 -19.78
CA ALA A 88 1.57 -24.39 -19.45
C ALA A 88 3.11 -24.42 -19.40
N VAL A 89 3.77 -23.59 -20.21
CA VAL A 89 5.23 -23.43 -20.31
C VAL A 89 5.52 -21.93 -20.35
N GLU A 90 6.67 -21.51 -19.80
CA GLU A 90 7.09 -20.10 -19.77
C GLU A 90 6.02 -19.16 -19.18
N LYS A 91 5.32 -19.61 -18.13
CA LYS A 91 4.33 -18.79 -17.43
C LYS A 91 4.98 -17.57 -16.79
N ASP A 92 4.22 -16.49 -16.73
CA ASP A 92 4.62 -15.29 -16.03
C ASP A 92 4.50 -15.44 -14.51
N PHE A 93 5.17 -14.55 -13.79
CA PHE A 93 5.17 -14.50 -12.33
C PHE A 93 4.94 -13.07 -11.84
N ALA A 94 4.39 -12.98 -10.63
CA ALA A 94 4.27 -11.74 -9.88
C ALA A 94 4.90 -11.93 -8.50
N VAL A 95 5.53 -10.89 -7.97
CA VAL A 95 6.06 -10.88 -6.60
C VAL A 95 5.86 -9.52 -5.95
N GLY A 96 5.13 -9.51 -4.83
CA GLY A 96 5.10 -8.36 -3.94
C GLY A 96 6.42 -8.27 -3.16
N GLN A 97 7.02 -7.09 -3.12
CA GLN A 97 8.24 -6.86 -2.35
C GLN A 97 8.03 -5.80 -1.28
N ILE A 98 8.60 -6.06 -0.12
CA ILE A 98 8.64 -5.15 1.01
C ILE A 98 10.07 -4.65 1.16
N PHE A 99 10.23 -3.33 1.21
CA PHE A 99 11.51 -2.69 1.47
C PHE A 99 11.43 -1.93 2.79
N PRO A 100 12.26 -2.24 3.80
CA PRO A 100 12.31 -1.47 5.04
C PRO A 100 13.19 -0.22 4.91
N TYR A 101 13.42 0.28 3.69
CA TYR A 101 14.22 1.47 3.37
C TYR A 101 13.78 2.07 2.03
N PRO A 102 14.04 3.37 1.78
CA PRO A 102 13.67 4.01 0.52
C PRO A 102 14.43 3.42 -0.68
N ILE A 103 13.70 3.11 -1.74
CA ILE A 103 14.26 2.72 -3.04
C ILE A 103 14.34 3.97 -3.92
N LYS A 104 15.55 4.25 -4.43
CA LYS A 104 15.79 5.44 -5.26
C LYS A 104 15.04 5.36 -6.59
N THR A 105 15.10 4.19 -7.22
CA THR A 105 14.46 3.87 -8.50
C THR A 105 14.27 2.36 -8.56
N ASP A 106 13.04 1.90 -8.70
CA ASP A 106 12.71 0.48 -8.87
C ASP A 106 12.68 0.03 -10.34
N TYR A 107 12.26 -1.21 -10.59
CA TYR A 107 12.12 -1.77 -11.94
C TYR A 107 11.19 -0.98 -12.88
N TYR A 108 10.17 -0.31 -12.34
CA TYR A 108 9.23 0.52 -13.10
C TYR A 108 9.63 1.99 -13.15
N GLY A 109 10.76 2.37 -12.53
CA GLY A 109 11.22 3.74 -12.43
C GLY A 109 10.66 4.51 -11.23
N GLN A 110 9.92 3.87 -10.33
CA GLN A 110 9.32 4.50 -9.16
C GLN A 110 10.38 4.79 -8.10
N ARG A 111 10.20 5.91 -7.39
CA ARG A 111 10.85 6.14 -6.11
C ARG A 111 9.96 5.61 -4.99
N VAL A 112 10.35 4.52 -4.34
CA VAL A 112 9.50 3.81 -3.36
C VAL A 112 9.89 4.19 -1.93
N LEU A 113 8.95 4.76 -1.19
CA LEU A 113 9.00 4.91 0.26
C LEU A 113 8.52 3.61 0.92
N PRO A 114 9.14 3.24 2.05
CA PRO A 114 8.87 1.96 2.69
C PRO A 114 7.48 1.96 3.32
N GLU A 115 6.65 0.97 3.00
CA GLU A 115 5.57 0.46 3.87
C GLU A 115 6.03 -0.94 4.29
N SER A 116 6.35 -1.14 5.58
CA SER A 116 7.13 -2.32 5.99
C SER A 116 6.67 -2.99 7.27
N LEU A 117 5.81 -2.34 8.05
CA LEU A 117 5.35 -2.92 9.31
C LEU A 117 3.94 -3.50 9.22
N GLY A 118 3.14 -3.14 8.20
CA GLY A 118 1.71 -3.43 8.15
C GLY A 118 0.90 -2.43 8.95
N ASN A 119 -0.39 -2.70 9.08
CA ASN A 119 -1.35 -1.85 9.76
C ASN A 119 -2.21 -2.67 10.72
N ILE A 120 -2.87 -1.99 11.65
CA ILE A 120 -3.80 -2.66 12.57
C ILE A 120 -4.99 -3.15 11.74
N GLU A 121 -5.37 -4.41 11.96
CA GLU A 121 -6.47 -5.10 11.28
C GLU A 121 -7.24 -5.94 12.29
N TYR A 122 -8.56 -5.98 12.12
CA TYR A 122 -9.46 -6.78 12.93
C TYR A 122 -10.29 -7.71 12.04
N ASP A 123 -10.55 -8.92 12.55
CA ASP A 123 -11.55 -9.79 11.93
C ASP A 123 -12.95 -9.22 12.20
N ILE A 124 -13.48 -8.54 11.18
CA ILE A 124 -14.86 -8.04 11.12
C ILE A 124 -15.61 -8.73 9.98
N SER A 125 -15.30 -10.00 9.70
CA SER A 125 -15.85 -10.77 8.57
C SER A 125 -17.39 -10.86 8.53
N ALA A 126 -18.06 -10.58 9.65
CA ALA A 126 -19.51 -10.45 9.72
C ALA A 126 -20.06 -9.15 9.06
N ILE A 127 -19.23 -8.12 8.94
CA ILE A 127 -19.53 -6.81 8.35
C ILE A 127 -18.90 -6.72 6.95
N ASP A 128 -17.60 -7.01 6.84
CA ASP A 128 -16.85 -7.08 5.60
C ASP A 128 -16.17 -8.46 5.47
N PRO A 129 -16.69 -9.36 4.63
CA PRO A 129 -16.15 -10.71 4.45
C PRO A 129 -14.68 -10.77 4.03
N THR A 130 -14.11 -9.67 3.53
CA THR A 130 -12.69 -9.59 3.11
C THR A 130 -11.76 -9.15 4.23
N SER A 131 -12.28 -8.57 5.32
CA SER A 131 -11.54 -8.23 6.54
C SER A 131 -11.61 -9.36 7.56
N ASN A 132 -10.93 -10.47 7.25
CA ASN A 132 -11.00 -11.74 7.96
C ASN A 132 -9.69 -12.17 8.64
N TYR A 133 -8.85 -11.19 8.99
CA TYR A 133 -7.55 -11.39 9.63
C TYR A 133 -7.34 -10.40 10.76
N ASN A 134 -6.60 -10.82 11.78
CA ASN A 134 -6.18 -9.95 12.88
C ASN A 134 -4.70 -9.62 12.74
N TYR A 135 -4.38 -8.33 12.64
CA TYR A 135 -3.02 -7.82 12.67
C TYR A 135 -2.88 -6.84 13.82
N THR A 136 -2.30 -7.33 14.93
CA THR A 136 -2.35 -6.60 16.20
C THR A 136 -1.27 -5.53 16.27
N TRP A 137 -1.47 -4.52 17.13
CA TRP A 137 -0.45 -3.51 17.39
C TRP A 137 0.87 -4.11 17.90
N GLN A 138 0.83 -5.22 18.66
CA GLN A 138 2.02 -5.93 19.12
C GLN A 138 2.81 -6.51 17.94
N THR A 139 2.12 -6.99 16.91
CA THR A 139 2.74 -7.51 15.69
C THR A 139 3.50 -6.40 14.96
N ILE A 140 2.88 -5.22 14.83
CA ILE A 140 3.51 -4.06 14.20
C ILE A 140 4.73 -3.58 15.02
N VAL A 141 4.63 -3.55 16.35
CA VAL A 141 5.78 -3.24 17.23
C VAL A 141 6.89 -4.28 17.09
N THR A 142 6.55 -5.56 16.93
CA THR A 142 7.53 -6.63 16.67
C THR A 142 8.24 -6.43 15.34
N ASN A 143 7.52 -6.07 14.28
CA ASN A 143 8.13 -5.73 12.99
C ASN A 143 9.05 -4.51 13.12
N ALA A 144 8.67 -3.51 13.93
CA ALA A 144 9.50 -2.34 14.17
C ALA A 144 10.82 -2.74 14.87
N GLN A 145 10.80 -3.73 15.75
CA GLN A 145 12.04 -4.30 16.34
C GLN A 145 12.92 -4.93 15.26
N TYR A 146 12.35 -5.69 14.32
CA TYR A 146 13.10 -6.31 13.23
C TYR A 146 13.73 -5.28 12.29
N VAL A 147 13.05 -4.17 12.00
CA VAL A 147 13.59 -3.09 11.17
C VAL A 147 14.87 -2.49 11.76
N LYS A 148 15.08 -2.56 13.09
CA LYS A 148 16.32 -2.06 13.73
C LYS A 148 17.58 -2.83 13.29
N THR A 149 17.43 -4.00 12.69
CA THR A 149 18.56 -4.75 12.10
C THR A 149 19.05 -4.14 10.78
N VAL A 150 18.23 -3.28 10.14
CA VAL A 150 18.54 -2.64 8.86
C VAL A 150 19.12 -1.25 9.09
N ARG A 151 20.38 -1.04 8.69
CA ARG A 151 21.02 0.27 8.75
C ARG A 151 20.34 1.25 7.79
N GLY A 152 19.89 2.39 8.31
CA GLY A 152 19.13 3.37 7.53
C GLY A 152 17.69 2.92 7.23
N GLY A 153 17.21 1.88 7.93
CA GLY A 153 15.84 1.41 7.80
C GLY A 153 14.82 2.36 8.42
N TYR A 154 13.61 2.33 7.89
CA TYR A 154 12.46 3.08 8.38
C TYR A 154 11.40 2.10 8.84
N ALA A 155 10.91 2.28 10.07
CA ALA A 155 9.78 1.55 10.59
C ALA A 155 8.51 2.31 10.18
N SER A 156 7.88 1.87 9.09
CA SER A 156 6.76 2.59 8.48
C SER A 156 5.48 1.75 8.41
N PHE A 157 4.37 2.38 8.79
CA PHE A 157 3.03 1.81 8.87
C PHE A 157 1.99 2.89 8.57
N PHE A 158 0.76 2.46 8.36
CA PHE A 158 -0.41 3.30 8.22
C PHE A 158 -1.54 2.80 9.14
N PHE A 159 -2.62 3.59 9.24
CA PHE A 159 -3.77 3.26 10.06
C PHE A 159 -5.04 3.70 9.33
N HIS A 160 -5.99 2.78 9.18
CA HIS A 160 -7.29 3.11 8.59
C HIS A 160 -8.17 3.86 9.61
N PRO A 161 -8.63 5.08 9.30
CA PRO A 161 -9.42 5.86 10.26
C PRO A 161 -10.76 5.23 10.65
N PHE A 162 -11.34 4.36 9.82
CA PHE A 162 -12.62 3.72 10.12
C PHE A 162 -12.54 2.79 11.34
N TRP A 163 -11.35 2.32 11.75
CA TRP A 163 -11.16 1.61 13.02
C TRP A 163 -11.50 2.43 14.27
N LEU A 164 -11.72 3.73 14.13
CA LEU A 164 -12.18 4.61 15.20
C LEU A 164 -13.71 4.63 15.34
N GLU A 165 -14.44 4.05 14.39
CA GLU A 165 -15.90 4.01 14.41
C GLU A 165 -16.40 3.07 15.51
N SER A 166 -17.28 3.59 16.38
CA SER A 166 -17.82 2.85 17.51
C SER A 166 -18.58 1.60 17.11
N ASP A 167 -19.23 1.65 15.94
CA ASP A 167 -20.17 0.63 15.48
C ASP A 167 -19.46 -0.67 15.08
N LEU A 168 -18.15 -0.61 14.84
CA LEU A 168 -17.33 -1.79 14.57
C LEU A 168 -17.05 -2.60 15.85
N GLY A 169 -17.21 -2.02 17.04
CA GLY A 169 -17.00 -2.72 18.31
C GLY A 169 -15.55 -3.15 18.57
N VAL A 170 -14.58 -2.56 17.87
CA VAL A 170 -13.15 -2.88 17.98
C VAL A 170 -12.38 -1.84 18.82
N PRO A 171 -11.26 -2.20 19.47
CA PRO A 171 -10.48 -1.28 20.29
C PRO A 171 -9.52 -0.37 19.49
N GLY A 172 -9.90 0.09 18.29
CA GLY A 172 -9.00 0.73 17.32
C GLY A 172 -8.20 1.92 17.86
N LEU A 173 -8.85 2.84 18.60
CA LEU A 173 -8.15 3.98 19.20
C LEU A 173 -7.17 3.57 20.32
N ALA A 174 -7.55 2.60 21.15
CA ALA A 174 -6.72 2.14 22.25
C ALA A 174 -5.48 1.40 21.72
N ASP A 175 -5.66 0.57 20.70
CA ASP A 175 -4.57 -0.16 20.05
C ASP A 175 -3.67 0.78 19.24
N PHE A 176 -4.21 1.79 18.56
CA PHE A 176 -3.39 2.81 17.89
C PHE A 176 -2.50 3.56 18.89
N LYS A 177 -3.03 3.95 20.05
CA LYS A 177 -2.22 4.57 21.12
C LYS A 177 -1.13 3.62 21.64
N SER A 178 -1.45 2.34 21.79
CA SER A 178 -0.51 1.32 22.24
C SER A 178 0.60 1.08 21.23
N LEU A 179 0.27 1.10 19.92
CA LEU A 179 1.24 1.06 18.83
C LEU A 179 2.22 2.23 18.90
N ILE A 180 1.71 3.47 18.98
CA ILE A 180 2.56 4.67 19.06
C ILE A 180 3.48 4.61 20.28
N GLN A 181 2.97 4.23 21.45
CA GLN A 181 3.78 4.06 22.65
C GLN A 181 4.85 2.97 22.48
N GLY A 182 4.49 1.84 21.87
CA GLY A 182 5.41 0.75 21.60
C GLY A 182 6.56 1.17 20.67
N VAL A 183 6.25 1.87 19.58
CA VAL A 183 7.26 2.41 18.65
C VAL A 183 8.15 3.44 19.33
N ASN A 184 7.59 4.34 20.16
CA ASN A 184 8.36 5.29 20.95
C ASN A 184 9.34 4.61 21.91
N ASN A 185 8.90 3.56 22.61
CA ASN A 185 9.74 2.81 23.54
C ASN A 185 10.92 2.11 22.84
N LEU A 186 10.84 1.85 21.54
CA LEU A 186 11.94 1.32 20.74
C LEU A 186 12.98 2.39 20.36
N GLY A 187 12.72 3.67 20.64
CA GLY A 187 13.63 4.78 20.40
C GLY A 187 13.64 5.30 18.95
N PHE A 188 12.58 5.06 18.18
CA PHE A 188 12.44 5.65 16.85
C PHE A 188 12.21 7.16 16.92
N THR A 189 12.63 7.87 15.86
CA THR A 189 12.28 9.27 15.65
C THR A 189 11.31 9.37 14.49
N TRP A 190 10.29 10.21 14.63
CA TRP A 190 9.25 10.35 13.63
C TRP A 190 9.65 11.35 12.55
N THR A 191 9.32 11.02 11.31
CA THR A 191 9.41 11.93 10.16
C THR A 191 8.17 11.76 9.30
N VAL A 192 7.98 12.68 8.36
CA VAL A 192 6.89 12.63 7.38
C VAL A 192 7.43 12.23 6.01
N PRO A 193 6.62 11.59 5.15
CA PRO A 193 7.05 11.17 3.80
C PRO A 193 7.66 12.31 2.94
N SER A 194 7.21 13.55 3.14
CA SER A 194 7.69 14.71 2.38
C SER A 194 9.17 15.04 2.66
N ARG A 195 9.71 14.59 3.81
CA ARG A 195 11.11 14.80 4.21
C ARG A 195 12.04 13.65 3.83
N ILE A 196 11.50 12.56 3.27
CA ILE A 196 12.32 11.39 2.92
C ILE A 196 12.92 11.60 1.53
N ASN A 197 14.22 11.96 1.57
CA ASN A 197 15.28 11.77 0.56
C ASN A 197 15.04 10.64 -0.39
#